data_AF-N9GN40-F1
#
_entry.id   AF-N9GN40-F1
#
_cell.length_a   1.000
_cell.length_b   1.000
_cell.length_c   1.000
_cell.angle_alpha   90.00
_cell.angle_beta   90.00
_cell.angle_gamma   90.00
#
_symmetry.space_group_name_H-M   'P 1'
#
loop_
_entity.id
_entity.type
_entity.pdbx_description
1 polymer ?
#
loop_
_entity_poly.entity_id
_entity_poly.type
_entity_poly.pdbx_seq_one_letter_code
_entity_poly.pdbx_strand_id
1 'polypeptide(L)'
;MQQKHRRFPLGAHLIVKHFGYSHHGIYAGRGRVIHYSGFAHIFKKHPIEMTTLQRFARGKPIYIRHYPSPRYKAKVVVKRMRSRMHENNYHLIINNCEHLCTWAITGIESSTQVERMQRRLTTIGYVSSLMSYMNSLMLTVATACFAIALYIKLMLKKQAKKPIPIYLQLKEKNSKK
;
A
#
# COMPACT_ATOMS: atom_id res chain seq x y z
N MET A 1 -4.78 6.55 -36.25
CA MET A 1 -3.50 7.26 -36.01
C MET A 1 -2.42 6.25 -35.61
N GLN A 2 -1.47 5.97 -36.50
CA GLN A 2 -0.35 5.05 -36.23
C GLN A 2 0.57 5.68 -35.17
N GLN A 3 0.73 5.03 -34.02
CA GLN A 3 1.71 5.44 -33.02
C GLN A 3 3.11 5.29 -33.64
N LYS A 4 3.79 6.41 -33.90
CA LYS A 4 5.21 6.46 -34.24
C LYS A 4 5.95 5.58 -33.22
N HIS A 5 6.42 4.40 -33.61
CA HIS A 5 7.11 3.48 -32.72
C HIS A 5 8.36 4.18 -32.16
N ARG A 6 8.26 4.76 -30.96
CA ARG A 6 9.44 5.23 -30.22
C ARG A 6 10.33 4.02 -30.01
N ARG A 7 11.45 3.97 -30.74
CA ARG A 7 12.43 2.90 -30.62
C ARG A 7 13.24 3.16 -29.34
N PHE A 8 12.95 2.41 -28.29
CA PHE A 8 13.78 2.40 -27.08
C PHE A 8 15.07 1.61 -27.36
N PRO A 9 16.24 2.08 -26.90
CA PRO A 9 17.47 1.32 -27.03
C PRO A 9 17.46 0.10 -26.11
N LEU A 10 18.03 -1.02 -26.58
CA LEU A 10 18.16 -2.23 -25.77
C LEU A 10 18.88 -1.90 -24.44
N GLY A 11 18.39 -2.45 -23.33
CA GLY A 11 18.96 -2.20 -22.00
C GLY A 11 18.61 -0.84 -21.40
N ALA A 12 17.80 -0.01 -22.08
CA ALA A 12 17.37 1.28 -21.54
C ALA A 12 16.56 1.13 -20.26
N HIS A 13 16.87 1.95 -19.26
CA HIS A 13 16.05 2.12 -18.06
C HIS A 13 14.85 2.99 -18.38
N LEU A 14 13.68 2.36 -18.42
CA LEU A 14 12.39 2.98 -18.69
C LEU A 14 11.69 3.34 -17.37
N ILE A 15 11.09 4.52 -17.34
CA ILE A 15 10.34 5.04 -16.19
C ILE A 15 8.95 5.45 -16.65
N VAL A 16 7.93 5.03 -15.90
CA VAL A 16 6.54 5.49 -16.05
C VAL A 16 6.13 6.16 -14.74
N LYS A 17 5.64 7.40 -14.80
CA LYS A 17 5.24 8.16 -13.61
C LYS A 17 3.79 7.85 -13.21
N HIS A 18 3.57 7.49 -11.95
CA HIS A 18 2.26 7.36 -11.34
C HIS A 18 2.08 8.41 -10.23
N PHE A 19 0.85 8.60 -9.78
CA PHE A 19 0.59 9.45 -8.64
C PHE A 19 1.16 8.77 -7.38
N GLY A 20 2.12 9.41 -6.72
CA GLY A 20 2.79 8.89 -5.52
C GLY A 20 3.92 7.87 -5.76
N TYR A 21 4.20 7.45 -7.00
CA TYR A 21 5.34 6.56 -7.29
C TYR A 21 5.76 6.54 -8.76
N SER A 22 6.95 6.03 -9.04
CA SER A 22 7.42 5.71 -10.40
C SER A 22 7.57 4.20 -10.60
N HIS A 23 7.23 3.74 -11.80
CA HIS A 23 7.38 2.36 -12.21
C HIS A 23 8.61 2.22 -13.12
N HIS A 24 9.52 1.31 -12.77
CA HIS A 24 10.82 1.18 -13.42
C HIS A 24 10.97 -0.18 -14.11
N GLY A 25 11.64 -0.20 -15.26
CA GLY A 25 11.94 -1.43 -16.00
C GLY A 25 13.09 -1.27 -16.97
N ILE A 26 13.61 -2.39 -17.48
CA ILE A 26 14.65 -2.43 -18.51
C ILE A 26 14.06 -2.90 -19.83
N TYR A 27 14.28 -2.15 -20.90
CA TYR A 27 13.87 -2.56 -22.24
C TYR A 27 14.68 -3.77 -22.72
N ALA A 28 13.99 -4.88 -22.99
CA ALA A 28 14.59 -6.16 -23.39
C ALA A 28 14.58 -6.38 -24.92
N GLY A 29 14.16 -5.39 -25.70
CA GLY A 29 14.03 -5.49 -27.16
C GLY A 29 12.66 -6.03 -27.58
N ARG A 30 12.36 -5.92 -28.89
CA ARG A 30 11.12 -6.44 -29.52
C ARG A 30 9.84 -6.01 -28.80
N GLY A 31 9.80 -4.77 -28.30
CA GLY A 31 8.63 -4.24 -27.60
C GLY A 31 8.43 -4.79 -26.18
N ARG A 32 9.42 -5.47 -25.59
CA ARG A 32 9.33 -6.09 -24.26
C ARG A 32 10.14 -5.36 -23.20
N VAL A 33 9.65 -5.39 -21.97
CA VAL A 33 10.27 -4.75 -20.79
C VAL A 33 10.34 -5.79 -19.67
N ILE A 34 11.50 -5.91 -19.02
CA ILE A 34 11.63 -6.68 -17.77
C ILE A 34 11.51 -5.70 -16.61
N HIS A 35 10.59 -5.98 -15.68
CA HIS A 35 10.33 -5.13 -14.52
C HIS A 35 9.75 -5.98 -13.39
N TYR A 36 9.70 -5.44 -12.18
CA TYR A 36 8.86 -6.05 -11.14
C TYR A 36 7.38 -5.89 -11.52
N SER A 37 6.59 -6.96 -11.48
CA SER A 37 5.14 -6.85 -11.48
C SER A 37 4.75 -6.00 -10.27
N GLY A 38 4.10 -4.84 -10.47
CA GLY A 38 3.81 -3.87 -9.40
C GLY A 38 2.91 -4.39 -8.27
N PHE A 39 2.28 -3.50 -7.50
CA PHE A 39 1.38 -3.77 -6.35
C PHE A 39 0.26 -4.81 -6.55
N ALA A 40 0.01 -5.30 -7.76
CA ALA A 40 -1.18 -6.04 -8.12
C ALA A 40 -1.23 -7.48 -7.58
N HIS A 41 -0.15 -8.10 -7.10
CA HIS A 41 -0.26 -9.48 -6.62
C HIS A 41 0.73 -9.83 -5.51
N ILE A 42 0.30 -9.60 -4.26
CA ILE A 42 0.91 -10.15 -3.03
C ILE A 42 1.03 -11.70 -3.10
N PHE A 43 0.28 -12.36 -4.01
CA PHE A 43 0.19 -13.81 -4.12
C PHE A 43 0.98 -14.44 -5.28
N LYS A 44 1.82 -13.69 -6.01
CA LYS A 44 2.58 -14.27 -7.14
C LYS A 44 3.95 -14.82 -6.71
N LYS A 45 4.24 -16.04 -7.17
CA LYS A 45 5.52 -16.76 -6.97
C LYS A 45 6.73 -16.10 -7.66
N HIS A 46 6.50 -15.27 -8.69
CA HIS A 46 7.54 -14.61 -9.48
C HIS A 46 7.25 -13.11 -9.60
N PRO A 47 7.88 -12.26 -8.78
CA PRO A 47 7.60 -10.83 -8.76
C PRO A 47 8.30 -10.05 -9.88
N ILE A 48 9.28 -10.64 -10.58
CA ILE A 48 9.91 -10.05 -11.78
C ILE A 48 9.31 -10.69 -13.03
N GLU A 49 8.76 -9.88 -13.93
CA GLU A 49 8.10 -10.36 -15.16
C GLU A 49 8.61 -9.62 -16.41
N MET A 50 8.39 -10.24 -17.57
CA MET A 50 8.65 -9.62 -18.87
C MET A 50 7.35 -9.36 -19.62
N THR A 51 6.94 -8.09 -19.70
CA THR A 51 5.69 -7.66 -20.34
C THR A 51 5.94 -6.84 -21.61
N THR A 52 4.86 -6.47 -22.32
CA THR A 52 4.93 -5.55 -23.45
C THR A 52 5.09 -4.11 -22.97
N LEU A 53 5.66 -3.24 -23.82
CA LEU A 53 5.72 -1.79 -23.57
C LEU A 53 4.35 -1.21 -23.25
N GLN A 54 3.31 -1.65 -23.94
CA GLN A 54 1.93 -1.20 -23.72
C GLN A 54 1.45 -1.54 -22.30
N ARG A 55 1.68 -2.77 -21.85
CA ARG A 55 1.29 -3.23 -20.50
C ARG A 55 2.14 -2.56 -19.41
N PHE A 56 3.42 -2.32 -19.68
CA PHE A 56 4.31 -1.56 -18.79
C PHE A 56 3.88 -0.10 -18.66
N ALA A 57 3.52 0.56 -19.76
CA ALA A 57 3.15 1.97 -19.80
C ALA A 57 1.76 2.26 -19.25
N ARG A 58 0.79 1.34 -19.43
CA ARG A 58 -0.63 1.54 -19.06
C ARG A 58 -1.19 2.88 -19.60
N GLY A 59 -0.87 3.19 -20.86
CA GLY A 59 -1.30 4.42 -21.53
C GLY A 59 -0.55 5.69 -21.12
N LYS A 60 0.45 5.61 -20.23
CA LYS A 60 1.23 6.76 -19.76
C LYS A 60 2.53 6.96 -20.55
N PRO A 61 3.09 8.19 -20.56
CA PRO A 61 4.39 8.44 -21.18
C PRO A 61 5.51 7.65 -20.51
N ILE A 62 6.42 7.14 -21.34
CA ILE A 62 7.65 6.46 -20.91
C ILE A 62 8.82 7.43 -21.03
N TYR A 63 9.60 7.54 -19.97
CA TYR A 63 10.84 8.32 -19.89
C TYR A 63 12.05 7.37 -19.84
N ILE A 64 13.20 7.80 -20.37
CA ILE A 64 14.46 7.05 -20.28
C ILE A 64 15.32 7.70 -19.20
N ARG A 65 15.84 6.90 -18.25
CA ARG A 65 16.88 7.35 -17.32
C ARG A 65 18.25 7.19 -17.95
N HIS A 66 19.00 8.28 -17.98
CA HIS A 66 20.38 8.29 -18.45
C HIS A 66 21.35 8.06 -17.29
N TYR A 67 22.41 7.30 -17.57
CA TYR A 67 23.51 7.02 -16.65
C TYR A 67 24.78 7.57 -17.30
N PRO A 68 25.53 8.47 -16.64
CA PRO A 68 26.77 9.03 -17.21
C PRO A 68 27.82 7.95 -17.50
N SER A 69 27.95 6.98 -16.59
CA SER A 69 28.97 5.92 -16.66
C SER A 69 28.34 4.55 -16.38
N PRO A 70 27.58 3.96 -17.35
CA PRO A 70 27.03 2.63 -17.18
C PRO A 70 28.16 1.59 -17.19
N ARG A 71 28.18 0.70 -16.19
CA ARG A 71 29.20 -0.36 -16.10
C ARG A 71 29.02 -1.43 -17.18
N TYR A 72 27.77 -1.72 -17.55
CA TYR A 72 27.43 -2.82 -18.45
C TYR A 72 26.79 -2.34 -19.75
N LYS A 73 27.15 -2.99 -20.86
CA LYS A 73 26.53 -2.79 -22.18
C LYS A 73 25.11 -3.38 -22.22
N ALA A 74 24.27 -2.85 -23.10
CA ALA A 74 22.86 -3.23 -23.30
C ALA A 74 22.54 -4.73 -23.16
N LYS A 75 23.24 -5.60 -23.89
CA LYS A 75 23.02 -7.06 -23.85
C LYS A 75 23.29 -7.66 -22.47
N VAL A 76 24.33 -7.16 -21.80
CA VAL A 76 24.72 -7.62 -20.45
C VAL A 76 23.71 -7.14 -19.42
N VAL A 77 23.23 -5.90 -19.52
CA VAL A 77 22.14 -5.38 -18.66
C VAL A 77 20.90 -6.29 -18.75
N VAL A 78 20.47 -6.65 -19.96
CA VAL A 78 19.32 -7.56 -20.14
C VAL A 78 19.61 -8.95 -19.60
N LYS A 79 20.82 -9.49 -19.77
CA LYS A 79 21.22 -10.78 -19.19
C LYS A 79 21.15 -10.75 -17.65
N ARG A 80 21.61 -9.67 -17.04
CA ARG A 80 21.55 -9.44 -15.58
C ARG A 80 20.11 -9.35 -15.09
N MET A 81 19.23 -8.62 -15.78
CA MET A 81 17.80 -8.61 -15.45
C MET A 81 17.18 -10.02 -15.52
N ARG A 82 17.56 -10.81 -16.53
CA ARG A 82 17.07 -12.19 -16.68
C ARG A 82 17.54 -13.12 -15.57
N SER A 83 18.77 -12.94 -15.05
CA SER A 83 19.29 -13.80 -13.98
C SER A 83 18.50 -13.67 -12.68
N ARG A 84 17.83 -12.54 -12.46
CA ARG A 84 17.00 -12.29 -11.27
C ARG A 84 15.52 -12.65 -11.44
N MET A 85 15.06 -13.16 -12.59
CA MET A 85 13.62 -13.39 -12.81
C MET A 85 12.97 -14.38 -11.83
N HIS A 86 13.77 -15.24 -11.20
CA HIS A 86 13.28 -16.22 -10.21
C HIS A 86 13.40 -15.73 -8.76
N GLU A 87 13.91 -14.51 -8.52
CA GLU A 87 14.02 -13.96 -7.16
C GLU A 87 12.64 -13.59 -6.62
N ASN A 88 12.35 -13.96 -5.36
CA ASN A 88 11.05 -13.73 -4.72
C ASN A 88 11.13 -12.77 -3.52
N ASN A 89 11.90 -11.68 -3.63
CA ASN A 89 12.08 -10.71 -2.55
C ASN A 89 11.05 -9.57 -2.63
N TYR A 90 9.84 -9.82 -2.12
CA TYR A 90 8.71 -8.89 -2.21
C TYR A 90 8.49 -8.14 -0.89
N HIS A 91 9.11 -6.97 -0.69
CA HIS A 91 8.82 -6.20 0.52
C HIS A 91 8.67 -4.67 0.35
N LEU A 92 9.22 -3.99 -0.67
CA LEU A 92 8.91 -2.57 -0.97
C LEU A 92 9.17 -2.24 -2.45
N ILE A 93 8.16 -2.39 -3.31
CA ILE A 93 8.32 -2.55 -4.76
C ILE A 93 8.91 -1.32 -5.46
N ILE A 94 8.53 -0.09 -5.08
CA ILE A 94 8.89 1.12 -5.83
C ILE A 94 10.41 1.33 -5.85
N ASN A 95 11.02 1.38 -4.66
CA ASN A 95 12.47 1.50 -4.51
C ASN A 95 13.18 0.26 -5.08
N ASN A 96 12.61 -0.94 -4.87
CA ASN A 96 13.19 -2.18 -5.40
C ASN A 96 13.22 -2.21 -6.95
N CYS A 97 12.22 -1.64 -7.64
CA CYS A 97 12.23 -1.53 -9.11
C CYS A 97 13.38 -0.65 -9.59
N GLU A 98 13.56 0.49 -8.94
CA GLU A 98 14.66 1.40 -9.26
C GLU A 98 16.02 0.76 -8.97
N HIS A 99 16.17 0.11 -7.81
CA HIS A 99 17.39 -0.57 -7.41
C HIS A 99 17.73 -1.73 -8.35
N LEU A 100 16.77 -2.55 -8.75
CA LEU A 100 16.98 -3.63 -9.71
C LEU A 100 17.50 -3.09 -11.05
N CYS A 101 16.87 -2.04 -11.59
CA CYS A 101 17.29 -1.44 -12.85
C CYS A 101 18.70 -0.81 -12.71
N THR A 102 18.96 -0.14 -11.59
CA THR A 102 20.26 0.47 -11.30
C THR A 102 21.35 -0.60 -11.18
N TRP A 103 21.13 -1.64 -10.39
CA TRP A 103 22.02 -2.79 -10.26
C TRP A 103 22.32 -3.45 -11.61
N ALA A 104 21.31 -3.60 -12.47
CA ALA A 104 21.51 -4.21 -13.78
C ALA A 104 22.46 -3.39 -14.65
N ILE A 105 22.46 -2.06 -14.51
CA ILE A 105 23.24 -1.11 -15.30
C ILE A 105 24.62 -0.83 -14.70
N THR A 106 24.70 -0.61 -13.39
CA THR A 106 25.91 -0.14 -12.70
C THR A 106 26.66 -1.25 -11.98
N GLY A 107 26.00 -2.37 -11.67
CA GLY A 107 26.58 -3.44 -10.86
C GLY A 107 26.61 -3.17 -9.36
N ILE A 108 26.13 -2.01 -8.93
CA ILE A 108 26.07 -1.65 -7.52
C ILE A 108 24.82 -2.32 -6.96
N GLU A 109 25.00 -3.32 -6.12
CA GLU A 109 23.93 -3.82 -5.26
C GLU A 109 23.51 -2.65 -4.35
N SER A 110 22.24 -2.28 -4.36
CA SER A 110 21.69 -1.45 -3.29
C SER A 110 22.07 -2.11 -1.98
N SER A 111 22.63 -1.36 -1.03
CA SER A 111 23.07 -1.93 0.25
C SER A 111 21.91 -2.70 0.87
N THR A 112 22.01 -4.03 0.86
CA THR A 112 20.95 -4.93 1.32
C THR A 112 20.56 -4.61 2.76
N GLN A 113 21.49 -4.03 3.54
CA GLN A 113 21.28 -3.51 4.88
C GLN A 113 20.40 -2.25 4.91
N VAL A 114 20.63 -1.29 4.01
CA VAL A 114 19.80 -0.07 3.90
C VAL A 114 18.38 -0.44 3.47
N GLU A 115 18.23 -1.37 2.53
CA GLU A 115 16.90 -1.85 2.17
C GLU A 115 16.22 -2.62 3.31
N ARG A 116 16.96 -3.49 4.03
CA ARG A 116 16.43 -4.20 5.23
C ARG A 116 15.98 -3.21 6.29
N MET A 117 16.73 -2.13 6.49
CA MET A 117 16.41 -1.10 7.47
C MET A 117 15.17 -0.30 7.08
N GLN A 118 15.06 0.14 5.82
CA GLN A 118 13.85 0.78 5.31
C GLN A 118 12.61 -0.13 5.48
N ARG A 119 12.74 -1.43 5.16
CA ARG A 119 11.67 -2.42 5.37
C ARG A 119 11.21 -2.54 6.81
N ARG A 120 12.14 -2.57 7.77
CA ARG A 120 11.82 -2.60 9.20
C ARG A 120 11.05 -1.35 9.61
N LEU A 121 11.53 -0.17 9.18
CA LEU A 121 10.89 1.10 9.50
C LEU A 121 9.46 1.21 8.95
N THR A 122 9.23 0.80 7.70
CA THR A 122 7.88 0.85 7.11
C THR A 122 6.92 -0.15 7.78
N THR A 123 7.40 -1.34 8.12
CA THR A 123 6.59 -2.36 8.83
C THR A 123 6.21 -1.88 10.22
N ILE A 124 7.17 -1.33 10.97
CA ILE A 124 6.93 -0.75 12.30
C ILE A 124 5.91 0.39 12.20
N GLY A 125 6.06 1.29 11.22
CA GLY A 125 5.12 2.39 11.01
C GLY A 125 3.69 1.94 10.67
N TYR A 126 3.54 0.86 9.89
CA TYR A 126 2.23 0.33 9.54
C TYR A 126 1.55 -0.33 10.74
N VAL A 127 2.28 -1.17 11.48
CA VAL A 127 1.78 -1.84 12.69
C VAL A 127 1.43 -0.81 13.77
N SER A 128 2.27 0.20 13.97
CA SER A 128 2.01 1.26 14.96
C SER A 128 0.77 2.10 14.61
N SER A 129 0.56 2.37 13.31
CA SER A 129 -0.62 3.09 12.82
C SER A 129 -1.90 2.28 13.05
N LEU A 130 -1.89 0.97 12.74
CA LEU A 130 -3.02 0.08 12.99
C LEU A 130 -3.34 -0.05 14.48
N MET A 131 -2.31 -0.21 15.32
CA MET A 131 -2.49 -0.29 16.77
C MET A 131 -3.07 1.01 17.34
N SER A 132 -2.59 2.17 16.89
CA SER A 132 -3.15 3.47 17.33
C SER A 132 -4.61 3.62 16.92
N TYR A 133 -4.97 3.21 15.70
CA TYR A 133 -6.36 3.24 15.22
C TYR A 133 -7.26 2.30 16.02
N MET A 134 -6.83 1.05 16.27
CA MET A 134 -7.58 0.08 17.06
C MET A 134 -7.78 0.57 18.50
N ASN A 135 -6.76 1.17 19.10
CA ASN A 135 -6.85 1.72 20.45
C ASN A 135 -7.85 2.90 20.53
N SER A 136 -7.85 3.80 19.55
CA SER A 136 -8.82 4.91 19.53
C SER A 136 -10.26 4.43 19.33
N LEU A 137 -10.45 3.40 18.50
CA LEU A 137 -11.75 2.76 18.29
C LEU A 137 -12.27 2.12 19.58
N MET A 138 -11.45 1.34 20.28
CA MET A 138 -11.83 0.68 21.53
C MET A 138 -12.19 1.70 22.62
N LEU A 139 -11.45 2.81 22.72
CA LEU A 139 -11.75 3.88 23.67
C LEU A 139 -13.10 4.56 23.36
N THR A 140 -13.39 4.79 22.08
CA THR A 140 -14.65 5.39 21.64
C THR A 140 -15.85 4.48 21.95
N VAL A 141 -15.72 3.18 21.71
CA VAL A 141 -16.76 2.20 22.06
C VAL A 141 -16.96 2.14 23.58
N ALA A 142 -15.89 2.06 24.36
CA ALA A 142 -15.98 1.99 25.83
C ALA A 142 -16.66 3.23 26.42
N THR A 143 -16.28 4.43 25.97
CA THR A 143 -16.88 5.70 26.41
C THR A 143 -18.35 5.81 26.02
N ALA A 144 -18.72 5.38 24.81
CA ALA A 144 -20.11 5.33 24.38
C ALA A 144 -20.94 4.35 25.24
N CYS A 145 -20.43 3.14 25.50
CA CYS A 145 -21.09 2.17 26.38
C CYS A 145 -21.30 2.72 27.80
N PHE A 146 -20.28 3.39 28.36
CA PHE A 146 -20.39 4.00 29.68
C PHE A 146 -21.41 5.13 29.73
N ALA A 147 -21.44 5.99 28.70
CA ALA A 147 -22.43 7.06 28.56
C ALA A 147 -23.86 6.50 28.45
N ILE A 148 -24.06 5.43 27.69
CA ILE A 148 -25.36 4.75 27.55
C ILE A 148 -25.80 4.18 28.91
N ALA A 149 -24.91 3.48 29.63
CA ALA A 149 -25.23 2.93 30.94
C ALA A 149 -25.62 4.03 31.95
N LEU A 150 -24.88 5.15 31.97
CA LEU A 150 -25.22 6.31 32.79
C LEU A 150 -26.57 6.91 32.39
N TYR A 151 -26.85 7.05 31.09
CA TYR A 151 -28.11 7.56 30.58
C TYR A 151 -29.30 6.67 31.02
N ILE A 152 -29.17 5.35 30.88
CA ILE A 152 -30.19 4.39 31.33
C ILE A 152 -30.42 4.56 32.84
N LYS A 153 -29.36 4.62 33.64
CA LYS A 153 -29.46 4.80 35.10
C LYS A 153 -30.15 6.12 35.47
N LEU A 154 -29.83 7.21 34.76
CA LEU A 154 -30.49 8.51 34.94
C LEU A 154 -31.97 8.46 34.59
N MET A 155 -32.34 7.78 33.50
CA MET A 155 -33.74 7.63 33.09
C MET A 155 -34.55 6.76 34.06
N LEU A 156 -33.98 5.66 34.54
CA LEU A 156 -34.60 4.83 35.58
C LEU A 156 -34.83 5.63 36.87
N LYS A 157 -33.84 6.44 37.30
CA LYS A 157 -33.98 7.31 38.47
C LYS A 157 -35.06 8.40 38.28
N LYS A 158 -35.19 8.95 37.06
CA LYS A 158 -36.28 9.88 36.72
C LYS A 158 -37.65 9.21 36.77
N GLN A 159 -37.77 7.98 36.27
CA GLN A 159 -39.03 7.21 36.34
C GLN A 159 -39.42 6.88 37.78
N ALA A 160 -38.49 6.46 38.62
CA ALA A 160 -38.74 6.17 40.03
C ALA A 160 -39.19 7.40 40.85
N LYS A 161 -38.85 8.62 40.39
CA LYS A 161 -39.26 9.88 41.00
C LYS A 161 -40.57 10.45 40.45
N LYS A 162 -41.22 9.79 39.48
CA LYS A 162 -42.52 10.24 38.99
C LYS A 162 -43.54 10.08 40.13
N PRO A 163 -44.28 11.14 40.50
CA PRO A 163 -45.29 11.06 41.55
C PRO A 163 -46.36 10.04 41.17
N ILE A 164 -46.92 9.36 42.18
CA ILE A 164 -48.00 8.39 42.01
C ILE A 164 -49.14 9.08 41.24
N PRO A 165 -49.65 8.47 40.14
CA PRO A 165 -50.74 9.04 39.38
C PRO A 165 -51.95 9.39 40.25
N ILE A 166 -52.50 10.60 40.07
CA ILE A 166 -53.58 11.16 40.89
C ILE A 166 -54.79 10.21 41.00
N TYR A 167 -55.09 9.44 39.95
CA TYR A 167 -56.20 8.48 39.97
C TYR A 167 -56.01 7.33 40.99
N LEU A 168 -54.76 6.92 41.27
CA LEU A 168 -54.46 5.91 42.28
C LEU A 168 -54.63 6.50 43.70
N GLN A 169 -54.23 7.76 43.89
CA GLN A 169 -54.45 8.45 45.17
C GLN A 169 -55.94 8.65 45.47
N LEU A 170 -56.75 8.97 44.45
CA LEU A 170 -58.21 9.10 44.59
C LEU A 170 -58.86 7.76 44.95
N LYS A 171 -58.38 6.65 44.38
CA LYS A 171 -58.91 5.30 44.66
C LYS A 171 -58.63 4.84 46.10
N GLU A 172 -57.42 5.09 46.62
CA GLU A 172 -57.10 4.79 48.03
C GLU A 172 -57.91 5.64 49.00
N LYS A 173 -58.17 6.91 48.67
CA LYS A 173 -58.95 7.82 49.51
C LYS A 173 -60.43 7.42 49.59
N ASN A 174 -60.98 6.84 48.53
CA ASN A 174 -62.35 6.33 48.50
C ASN A 174 -62.49 4.94 49.13
N SER A 175 -61.42 4.15 49.22
CA SER A 175 -61.42 2.82 49.85
C SER A 175 -61.26 2.86 51.39
N LYS A 176 -60.87 4.00 51.97
CA LYS A 176 -60.67 4.19 53.41
C LYS A 176 -61.81 4.95 54.10
N LYS A 177 -62.91 5.19 53.39
CA LYS A 177 -64.17 5.76 53.91
C LYS A 177 -65.19 4.65 53.99
#